data_AF-U3GZS7-F1
#
_entry.id   AF-U3GZS7-F1
#
_cell.length_a   1.000
_cell.length_b   1.000
_cell.length_c   1.000
_cell.angle_alpha   90.00
_cell.angle_beta   90.00
_cell.angle_gamma   90.00
#
_symmetry.space_group_name_H-M   'P 1'
#
loop_
_entity.id
_entity.type
_entity.pdbx_description
1 polymer ?
#
loop_
_entity_poly.entity_id
_entity_poly.type
_entity_poly.pdbx_seq_one_letter_code
_entity_poly.pdbx_strand_id
1 'polypeptide(L)'
;MNALSRLLGRITGRIQGITGDDLDEGLRRIGSQLGIDVADGHCTMRKQRTTADAAADSTRPVNIMRHPTAQLKRSIYYAPDMDGRADPGEIVWANMMDKRTKKPYERALVVIGRSREQLLGLMISPNDAHAEEDNWLDIGAGAWDRGGRRCWVRLDSVVAVPELWTKRQGAIIPRRRFDRIANRLRNEYGWY
;
A
#
# COMPACT_ATOMS: atom_id res chain seq x y z
N MET A 1 -70.76 -11.58 21.86
CA MET A 1 -70.35 -10.96 20.58
C MET A 1 -68.85 -10.70 20.60
N ASN A 2 -68.05 -11.63 20.06
CA ASN A 2 -66.93 -11.36 19.15
C ASN A 2 -66.24 -12.69 18.81
N ALA A 3 -66.28 -13.02 17.53
CA ALA A 3 -65.59 -14.15 16.93
C ALA A 3 -64.15 -13.74 16.60
N LEU A 4 -63.20 -14.69 16.66
CA LEU A 4 -62.35 -15.12 15.52
C LEU A 4 -61.12 -15.94 15.99
N SER A 5 -61.05 -17.17 15.46
CA SER A 5 -59.87 -17.86 14.88
C SER A 5 -58.63 -18.12 15.75
N ARG A 6 -58.38 -19.38 16.15
CA ARG A 6 -57.61 -20.43 15.45
C ARG A 6 -56.10 -20.18 15.28
N LEU A 7 -55.33 -21.01 16.01
CA LEU A 7 -54.15 -21.78 15.59
C LEU A 7 -52.91 -21.03 15.07
N LEU A 8 -51.78 -21.16 15.78
CA LEU A 8 -50.61 -21.94 15.35
C LEU A 8 -49.41 -21.66 16.27
N GLY A 9 -48.77 -22.75 16.72
CA GLY A 9 -47.54 -22.69 17.50
C GLY A 9 -46.34 -22.23 16.67
N ARG A 10 -45.33 -21.74 17.38
CA ARG A 10 -43.92 -21.81 16.96
C ARG A 10 -43.01 -21.54 18.18
N ILE A 11 -42.31 -22.61 18.53
CA ILE A 11 -41.09 -22.75 19.31
C ILE A 11 -40.32 -21.43 19.48
N THR A 12 -40.28 -20.91 20.71
CA THR A 12 -39.34 -19.87 21.13
C THR A 12 -37.98 -20.51 21.43
N GLY A 13 -37.15 -20.60 20.39
CA GLY A 13 -35.74 -20.95 20.50
C GLY A 13 -34.95 -19.80 21.13
N ARG A 14 -34.63 -19.98 22.41
CA ARG A 14 -33.66 -19.27 23.23
C ARG A 14 -32.33 -19.08 22.49
N ILE A 15 -31.99 -17.85 22.10
CA ILE A 15 -30.60 -17.45 21.78
C ILE A 15 -30.03 -16.83 23.07
N GLN A 16 -29.43 -17.68 23.90
CA GLN A 16 -28.51 -17.23 24.94
C GLN A 16 -27.14 -17.08 24.31
N GLY A 17 -26.46 -16.00 24.67
CA GLY A 17 -25.26 -15.51 24.00
C GLY A 17 -24.11 -16.52 23.96
N ILE A 18 -23.40 -16.50 22.83
CA ILE A 18 -22.06 -17.06 22.70
C ILE A 18 -21.20 -16.32 23.73
N THR A 19 -20.88 -17.00 24.82
CA THR A 19 -19.92 -16.52 25.83
C THR A 19 -18.53 -16.89 25.32
N GLY A 20 -17.51 -16.06 25.56
CA GLY A 20 -16.17 -16.20 24.97
C GLY A 20 -15.51 -17.58 25.13
N ASP A 21 -15.87 -18.32 26.18
CA ASP A 21 -15.35 -19.66 26.46
C ASP A 21 -15.72 -20.71 25.38
N ASP A 22 -16.92 -20.62 24.78
CA ASP A 22 -17.36 -21.56 23.73
C ASP A 22 -16.55 -21.40 22.43
N LEU A 23 -16.06 -20.18 22.17
CA LEU A 23 -15.26 -19.89 20.97
C LEU A 23 -13.84 -20.44 21.11
N ASP A 24 -13.25 -20.33 22.31
CA ASP A 24 -11.92 -20.86 22.59
C ASP A 24 -11.89 -22.39 22.55
N GLU A 25 -12.94 -23.05 23.03
CA GLU A 25 -13.06 -24.50 22.95
C GLU A 25 -13.29 -24.98 21.51
N GLY A 26 -14.07 -24.24 20.72
CA GLY A 26 -14.25 -24.50 19.29
C GLY A 26 -12.95 -24.38 18.49
N LEU A 27 -12.12 -23.38 18.79
CA LEU A 27 -10.82 -23.19 18.13
C LEU A 27 -9.83 -24.30 18.47
N ARG A 28 -9.81 -24.78 19.72
CA ARG A 28 -8.95 -25.90 20.15
C ARG A 28 -9.31 -27.20 19.41
N ARG A 29 -10.59 -27.44 19.16
CA ARG A 29 -11.08 -28.65 18.47
C ARG A 29 -10.71 -28.67 16.98
N ILE A 30 -10.67 -27.49 16.35
CA ILE A 30 -10.22 -27.35 14.96
C ILE A 30 -8.70 -27.49 14.87
N GLY A 31 -7.96 -26.98 15.86
CA GLY A 31 -6.50 -27.11 15.94
C GLY A 31 -5.99 -28.55 15.97
N SER A 32 -6.67 -29.44 16.70
CA SER A 32 -6.31 -30.87 16.79
C SER A 32 -6.67 -31.68 15.53
N GLN A 33 -7.73 -31.31 14.80
CA GLN A 33 -8.02 -31.91 13.49
C GLN A 33 -7.05 -31.49 12.39
N LEU A 34 -6.37 -30.36 12.57
CA LEU A 34 -5.36 -29.82 11.64
C LEU A 34 -3.91 -30.15 12.05
N GLY A 35 -3.70 -30.93 13.11
CA GLY A 35 -2.37 -31.38 13.55
C GLY A 35 -1.49 -30.30 14.18
N ILE A 36 -2.09 -29.28 14.82
CA ILE A 36 -1.37 -28.24 15.55
C ILE A 36 -1.43 -28.57 17.05
N ASP A 37 -0.63 -29.54 17.48
CA ASP A 37 -0.42 -29.82 18.90
C ASP A 37 0.67 -28.88 19.44
N VAL A 38 0.30 -28.00 20.37
CA VAL A 38 1.26 -27.19 21.12
C VAL A 38 1.75 -28.02 22.29
N ALA A 39 2.76 -28.85 22.05
CA ALA A 39 3.52 -29.55 23.09
C ALA A 39 5.03 -29.42 22.84
N ASP A 40 5.75 -29.36 23.96
CA ASP A 40 7.15 -29.00 24.11
C ASP A 40 8.16 -29.62 23.14
N GLY A 41 9.14 -28.82 22.74
CA GLY A 41 10.50 -29.30 22.47
C GLY A 41 10.92 -29.41 21.00
N HIS A 42 11.74 -28.44 20.57
CA HIS A 42 12.60 -28.47 19.40
C HIS A 42 11.94 -28.62 18.01
N CYS A 43 11.49 -27.48 17.50
CA CYS A 43 11.51 -27.18 16.06
C CYS A 43 12.08 -25.77 15.88
N THR A 44 13.06 -25.61 15.00
CA THR A 44 13.59 -24.30 14.60
C THR A 44 12.50 -23.56 13.83
N MET A 45 11.67 -22.84 14.59
CA MET A 45 10.62 -21.97 14.09
C MET A 45 11.22 -20.98 13.09
N ARG A 46 10.98 -21.21 11.80
CA ARG A 46 10.97 -20.13 10.80
C ARG A 46 9.82 -19.22 11.23
N LYS A 47 10.12 -18.25 12.09
CA LYS A 47 9.18 -17.29 12.67
C LYS A 47 8.29 -16.75 11.55
N GLN A 48 7.08 -17.27 11.44
CA GLN A 48 6.08 -16.72 10.54
C GLN A 48 5.81 -15.31 11.04
N ARG A 49 6.30 -14.31 10.30
CA ARG A 49 6.05 -12.90 10.62
C ARG A 49 4.54 -12.71 10.69
N THR A 50 4.04 -12.33 11.85
CA THR A 50 2.65 -11.96 12.02
C THR A 50 2.37 -10.68 11.21
N THR A 51 1.12 -10.44 10.85
CA THR A 51 0.69 -9.17 10.21
C THR A 51 1.04 -7.94 11.05
N ALA A 52 1.09 -8.10 12.39
CA ALA A 52 1.54 -7.08 13.32
C ALA A 52 3.05 -6.77 13.20
N ASP A 53 3.91 -7.78 13.04
CA ASP A 53 5.34 -7.59 12.81
C ASP A 53 5.61 -6.92 11.45
N ALA A 54 4.82 -7.22 10.42
CA ALA A 54 4.91 -6.56 9.11
C ALA A 54 4.47 -5.08 9.16
N ALA A 55 3.40 -4.77 9.90
CA ALA A 55 2.96 -3.40 10.12
C ALA A 55 4.01 -2.57 10.90
N ALA A 56 4.66 -3.16 11.90
CA ALA A 56 5.74 -2.52 12.64
C ALA A 56 6.99 -2.28 11.77
N ASP A 57 7.32 -3.21 10.85
CA ASP A 57 8.45 -3.07 9.91
C ASP A 57 8.19 -1.98 8.84
N SER A 58 6.93 -1.78 8.43
CA SER A 58 6.54 -0.75 7.44
C SER A 58 6.73 0.71 7.92
N THR A 59 6.85 0.91 9.24
CA THR A 59 6.98 2.23 9.86
C THR A 59 8.44 2.62 10.09
N ARG A 60 9.39 1.70 9.84
CA ARG A 60 10.82 2.01 9.95
C ARG A 60 11.20 3.02 8.87
N PRO A 61 11.84 4.13 9.24
CA PRO A 61 12.21 5.11 8.25
C PRO A 61 13.48 4.65 7.56
N VAL A 62 13.39 4.52 6.25
CA VAL A 62 14.40 3.86 5.44
C VAL A 62 15.18 4.92 4.69
N ASN A 63 16.49 4.72 4.60
CA ASN A 63 17.30 5.48 3.67
C ASN A 63 17.02 4.98 2.26
N ILE A 64 15.98 5.52 1.65
CA ILE A 64 15.56 5.11 0.32
C ILE A 64 16.55 5.68 -0.70
N MET A 65 17.23 4.77 -1.40
CA MET A 65 18.19 5.14 -2.44
C MET A 65 17.46 5.71 -3.66
N ARG A 66 18.00 6.81 -4.16
CA ARG A 66 17.58 7.46 -5.39
C ARG A 66 18.52 7.03 -6.50
N HIS A 67 17.94 6.51 -7.58
CA HIS A 67 18.68 6.07 -8.76
C HIS A 67 18.44 7.06 -9.90
N PRO A 68 19.43 7.32 -10.76
CA PRO A 68 19.21 7.97 -12.05
C PRO A 68 18.17 7.19 -12.86
N THR A 69 17.19 7.91 -13.40
CA THR A 69 16.04 7.30 -14.08
C THR A 69 16.42 6.37 -15.24
N ALA A 70 17.46 6.72 -16.00
CA ALA A 70 17.95 5.91 -17.12
C ALA A 70 18.52 4.54 -16.70
N GLN A 71 19.02 4.40 -15.46
CA GLN A 71 19.54 3.11 -14.95
C GLN A 71 18.42 2.10 -14.67
N LEU A 72 17.22 2.61 -14.39
CA LEU A 72 16.05 1.78 -14.07
C LEU A 72 15.05 1.73 -15.23
N LYS A 73 15.42 2.16 -16.44
CA LYS A 73 14.55 2.13 -17.62
C LYS A 73 13.98 0.74 -17.90
N ARG A 74 12.70 0.69 -18.27
CA ARG A 74 11.95 -0.53 -18.60
C ARG A 74 10.63 -0.17 -19.27
N SER A 75 9.77 -1.18 -19.46
CA SER A 75 8.42 -0.95 -19.93
C SER A 75 7.61 -0.08 -18.96
N ILE A 76 6.96 0.98 -19.46
CA ILE A 76 6.03 1.80 -18.71
C ILE A 76 4.62 1.75 -19.31
N TYR A 77 3.66 1.35 -18.49
CA TYR A 77 2.25 1.26 -18.82
C TYR A 77 1.40 1.74 -17.66
N TYR A 78 0.13 2.05 -17.92
CA TYR A 78 -0.83 2.44 -16.90
C TYR A 78 -1.80 1.29 -16.67
N ALA A 79 -1.81 0.74 -15.46
CA ALA A 79 -2.70 -0.35 -15.09
C ALA A 79 -2.90 -0.38 -13.56
N PRO A 80 -3.45 0.69 -12.95
CA PRO A 80 -3.72 0.68 -11.52
C PRO A 80 -4.79 -0.37 -11.21
N ASP A 81 -4.47 -1.31 -10.33
CA ASP A 81 -5.41 -2.32 -9.85
C ASP A 81 -5.32 -2.42 -8.32
N MET A 82 -6.47 -2.47 -7.66
CA MET A 82 -6.54 -2.55 -6.20
C MET A 82 -6.54 -4.02 -5.75
N ASP A 83 -5.68 -4.86 -6.34
CA ASP A 83 -5.60 -6.32 -6.10
C ASP A 83 -4.86 -6.71 -4.82
N GLY A 84 -4.36 -5.72 -4.07
CA GLY A 84 -3.50 -5.92 -2.89
C GLY A 84 -2.02 -5.58 -3.14
N ARG A 85 -1.59 -5.50 -4.40
CA ARG A 85 -0.27 -4.99 -4.80
C ARG A 85 -0.38 -3.61 -5.44
N ALA A 86 0.64 -2.78 -5.29
CA ALA A 86 0.68 -1.45 -5.91
C ALA A 86 1.15 -1.54 -7.37
N ASP A 87 0.35 -0.99 -8.28
CA ASP A 87 0.60 -1.07 -9.71
C ASP A 87 0.91 0.29 -10.37
N PRO A 88 1.50 0.28 -11.58
CA PRO A 88 1.77 1.51 -12.33
C PRO A 88 0.54 2.40 -12.50
N GLY A 89 0.63 3.63 -12.01
CA GLY A 89 -0.47 4.59 -11.94
C GLY A 89 -1.03 4.82 -10.53
N GLU A 90 -0.64 4.00 -9.56
CA GLU A 90 -0.99 4.26 -8.16
C GLU A 90 -0.06 5.27 -7.48
N ILE A 91 -0.56 5.84 -6.38
CA ILE A 91 0.20 6.68 -5.46
C ILE A 91 0.43 5.90 -4.16
N VAL A 92 1.69 5.84 -3.74
CA VAL A 92 2.09 5.22 -2.46
C VAL A 92 2.85 6.22 -1.60
N TRP A 93 2.76 6.05 -0.29
CA TRP A 93 3.45 6.91 0.69
C TRP A 93 4.59 6.13 1.32
N ALA A 94 5.82 6.63 1.17
CA ALA A 94 7.00 6.02 1.74
C ALA A 94 7.54 6.87 2.90
N ASN A 95 7.98 6.21 3.96
CA ASN A 95 8.67 6.85 5.09
C ASN A 95 10.16 7.05 4.71
N MET A 96 10.53 8.29 4.41
CA MET A 96 11.89 8.68 4.06
C MET A 96 12.60 9.30 5.27
N MET A 97 13.92 9.15 5.32
CA MET A 97 14.77 9.89 6.26
C MET A 97 15.30 11.17 5.62
N ASP A 98 15.12 12.31 6.27
CA ASP A 98 15.73 13.56 5.84
C ASP A 98 17.25 13.45 5.99
N LYS A 99 18.00 13.72 4.91
CA LYS A 99 19.45 13.60 4.92
C LYS A 99 20.13 14.57 5.89
N ARG A 100 19.57 15.78 6.04
CA ARG A 100 20.08 16.88 6.86
C ARG A 100 19.57 16.79 8.30
N THR A 101 18.26 16.67 8.49
CA THR A 101 17.65 16.73 9.83
C THR A 101 17.58 15.36 10.52
N LYS A 102 17.81 14.27 9.78
CA LYS A 102 17.64 12.88 10.25
C LYS A 102 16.26 12.61 10.84
N LYS A 103 15.26 13.41 10.48
CA LYS A 103 13.86 13.20 10.88
C LYS A 103 13.15 12.36 9.82
N PRO A 104 12.31 11.40 10.23
CA PRO A 104 11.44 10.70 9.31
C PRO A 104 10.39 11.68 8.75
N TYR A 105 10.12 11.58 7.46
CA TYR A 105 9.04 12.31 6.81
C TYR A 105 8.38 11.43 5.75
N GLU A 106 7.10 11.67 5.53
CA GLU A 106 6.32 10.90 4.55
C GLU A 106 6.38 11.59 3.19
N ARG A 107 6.60 10.81 2.13
CA ARG A 107 6.61 11.30 0.76
C ARG A 107 5.75 10.44 -0.15
N ALA A 108 4.84 11.10 -0.86
CA ALA A 108 4.03 10.48 -1.89
C ALA A 108 4.88 10.21 -3.13
N LEU A 109 4.69 9.03 -3.72
CA LEU A 109 5.38 8.54 -4.90
C LEU A 109 4.37 8.08 -5.95
N VAL A 110 4.58 8.45 -7.21
CA VAL A 110 3.84 7.86 -8.34
C VAL A 110 4.52 6.54 -8.72
N VAL A 111 3.82 5.43 -8.60
CA VAL A 111 4.32 4.13 -9.05
C VAL A 111 4.36 4.11 -10.57
N ILE A 112 5.52 3.83 -11.14
CA ILE A 112 5.75 3.75 -12.59
C ILE A 112 6.16 2.35 -13.06
N GLY A 113 6.43 1.45 -12.12
CA GLY A 113 6.89 0.11 -12.42
C GLY A 113 7.23 -0.68 -11.17
N ARG A 114 7.61 -1.93 -11.39
CA ARG A 114 8.02 -2.86 -10.33
C ARG A 114 9.35 -3.51 -10.70
N SER A 115 10.06 -3.97 -9.68
CA SER A 115 11.35 -4.66 -9.78
C SER A 115 11.44 -5.70 -8.67
N ARG A 116 11.11 -6.96 -8.97
CA ARG A 116 10.96 -8.01 -7.94
C ARG A 116 9.98 -7.56 -6.84
N GLU A 117 10.46 -7.38 -5.61
CA GLU A 117 9.67 -6.94 -4.44
C GLU A 117 9.72 -5.42 -4.22
N GLN A 118 10.34 -4.67 -5.13
CA GLN A 118 10.47 -3.22 -5.04
C GLN A 118 9.50 -2.52 -6.00
N LEU A 119 8.85 -1.49 -5.48
CA LEU A 119 8.14 -0.50 -6.27
C LEU A 119 9.13 0.54 -6.79
N LEU A 120 8.94 0.92 -8.05
CA LEU A 120 9.62 2.06 -8.63
C LEU A 120 8.69 3.26 -8.59
N GLY A 121 9.09 4.26 -7.82
CA GLY A 121 8.32 5.48 -7.60
C GLY A 121 9.03 6.72 -8.12
N LEU A 122 8.26 7.67 -8.63
CA LEU A 122 8.72 9.04 -8.84
C LEU A 122 8.28 9.94 -7.69
N MET A 123 9.16 10.82 -7.24
CA MET A 123 8.92 11.66 -6.08
C MET A 123 7.94 12.79 -6.38
N ILE A 124 6.95 12.99 -5.51
CA ILE A 124 6.02 14.12 -5.56
C ILE A 124 6.46 15.23 -4.60
N SER A 125 6.35 16.48 -5.04
CA SER A 125 6.65 17.68 -4.25
C SER A 125 5.61 18.78 -4.47
N PRO A 126 5.05 19.39 -3.42
CA PRO A 126 4.17 20.56 -3.52
C PRO A 126 4.93 21.89 -3.49
N ASN A 127 6.24 21.89 -3.79
CA ASN A 127 7.07 23.10 -3.78
C ASN A 127 7.01 23.79 -5.15
N ASP A 128 6.47 25.00 -5.17
CA ASP A 128 6.27 25.80 -6.39
C ASP A 128 7.57 26.18 -7.10
N ALA A 129 8.72 26.17 -6.40
CA ALA A 129 10.02 26.43 -7.03
C ALA A 129 10.38 25.43 -8.14
N HIS A 130 9.76 24.25 -8.14
CA HIS A 130 9.96 23.24 -9.19
C HIS A 130 9.31 23.61 -10.53
N ALA A 131 8.52 24.69 -10.60
CA ALA A 131 7.94 25.16 -11.86
C ALA A 131 9.00 25.62 -12.89
N GLU A 132 10.18 26.02 -12.42
CA GLU A 132 11.28 26.50 -13.27
C GLU A 132 12.34 25.42 -13.54
N GLU A 133 12.18 24.22 -12.98
CA GLU A 133 13.15 23.12 -13.10
C GLU A 133 12.70 22.10 -14.18
N ASP A 134 13.52 21.89 -15.20
CA ASP A 134 13.19 20.99 -16.32
C ASP A 134 12.97 19.53 -15.89
N ASN A 135 13.69 19.04 -14.89
CA ASN A 135 13.57 17.67 -14.39
C ASN A 135 12.30 17.44 -13.54
N TRP A 136 11.45 18.45 -13.37
CA TRP A 136 10.17 18.34 -12.72
C TRP A 136 9.02 18.53 -13.71
N LEU A 137 7.93 17.82 -13.46
CA LEU A 137 6.72 17.92 -14.28
C LEU A 137 5.53 18.23 -13.41
N ASP A 138 4.77 19.26 -13.79
CA ASP A 138 3.52 19.60 -13.14
C ASP A 138 2.47 18.48 -13.30
N ILE A 139 2.00 17.97 -12.17
CA ILE A 139 0.91 17.00 -12.09
C ILE A 139 -0.37 17.60 -11.49
N GLY A 140 -0.38 18.90 -11.17
CA GLY A 140 -1.52 19.58 -10.58
C GLY A 140 -1.82 19.15 -9.14
N ALA A 141 -2.99 19.55 -8.65
CA ALA A 141 -3.53 19.11 -7.37
C ALA A 141 -4.21 17.74 -7.46
N GLY A 142 -4.21 16.98 -6.37
CA GLY A 142 -4.85 15.67 -6.29
C GLY A 142 -4.68 15.00 -4.93
N ALA A 143 -5.16 13.75 -4.81
CA ALA A 143 -5.19 13.01 -3.55
C ALA A 143 -3.81 12.74 -2.92
N TRP A 144 -2.72 12.95 -3.66
CA TRP A 144 -1.33 12.84 -3.18
C TRP A 144 -0.90 13.97 -2.25
N ASP A 145 -1.64 15.09 -2.19
CA ASP A 145 -1.42 16.16 -1.22
C ASP A 145 -2.73 16.50 -0.50
N ARG A 146 -2.76 16.28 0.82
CA ARG A 146 -3.96 16.56 1.63
C ARG A 146 -4.35 18.04 1.64
N GLY A 147 -3.39 18.94 1.40
CA GLY A 147 -3.63 20.37 1.26
C GLY A 147 -4.24 20.77 -0.08
N GLY A 148 -4.40 19.83 -1.03
CA GLY A 148 -4.94 20.13 -2.36
C GLY A 148 -4.05 21.08 -3.17
N ARG A 149 -2.77 21.21 -2.82
CA ARG A 149 -1.86 22.11 -3.51
C ARG A 149 -1.45 21.54 -4.85
N ARG A 150 -1.04 22.43 -5.76
CA ARG A 150 -0.36 22.05 -6.99
C ARG A 150 0.92 21.28 -6.64
N CYS A 151 1.20 20.21 -7.37
CA CYS A 151 2.34 19.35 -7.13
C CYS A 151 3.10 19.06 -8.42
N TRP A 152 4.37 18.74 -8.25
CA TRP A 152 5.30 18.34 -9.29
C TRP A 152 5.81 16.94 -9.02
N VAL A 153 6.13 16.23 -10.09
CA VAL A 153 6.80 14.93 -10.03
C VAL A 153 8.22 15.05 -10.59
N ARG A 154 9.18 14.45 -9.88
CA ARG A 154 10.60 14.46 -10.26
C ARG A 154 10.90 13.33 -11.25
N LEU A 155 11.55 13.65 -12.38
CA LEU A 155 11.74 12.72 -13.50
C LEU A 155 13.17 12.24 -13.69
N ASP A 156 14.17 12.98 -13.24
CA ASP A 156 15.60 12.60 -13.31
C ASP A 156 15.97 11.46 -12.34
N SER A 157 15.11 11.19 -11.36
CA SER A 157 15.40 10.23 -10.31
C SER A 157 14.22 9.36 -9.92
N VAL A 158 14.47 8.06 -9.96
CA VAL A 158 13.56 7.02 -9.51
C VAL A 158 13.94 6.55 -8.11
N VAL A 159 12.94 6.37 -7.29
CA VAL A 159 13.02 5.79 -5.96
C VAL A 159 12.66 4.32 -6.06
N ALA A 160 13.57 3.43 -5.63
CA ALA A 160 13.27 2.01 -5.44
C ALA A 160 12.97 1.75 -3.96
N VAL A 161 11.75 1.30 -3.66
CA VAL A 161 11.29 1.07 -2.28
C VAL A 161 10.63 -0.30 -2.16
N PRO A 162 10.96 -1.11 -1.14
CA PRO A 162 10.21 -2.34 -0.85
C PRO A 162 8.73 -2.02 -0.64
N GLU A 163 7.84 -2.82 -1.24
CA GLU A 163 6.39 -2.61 -1.13
C GLU A 163 5.91 -2.60 0.33
N LEU A 164 6.51 -3.46 1.16
CA LEU A 164 6.25 -3.55 2.61
C LEU A 164 6.56 -2.25 3.37
N TRP A 165 7.36 -1.34 2.81
CA TRP A 165 7.74 -0.06 3.43
C TRP A 165 6.96 1.13 2.87
N THR A 166 5.90 0.83 2.12
CA THR A 166 4.99 1.83 1.57
C THR A 166 3.59 1.65 2.14
N LYS A 167 2.86 2.76 2.23
CA LYS A 167 1.44 2.78 2.58
C LYS A 167 0.64 3.07 1.32
N ARG A 168 -0.36 2.24 1.07
CA ARG A 168 -1.37 2.47 0.02
C ARG A 168 -2.58 3.14 0.66
N GLN A 169 -3.05 4.23 0.06
CA GLN A 169 -4.26 4.94 0.52
C GLN A 169 -5.34 4.97 -0.56
N GLY A 170 -5.27 4.09 -1.57
CA GLY A 170 -6.23 4.03 -2.68
C GLY A 170 -6.19 5.24 -3.63
N ALA A 171 -5.11 6.03 -3.60
CA ALA A 171 -4.96 7.15 -4.51
C ALA A 171 -4.33 6.72 -5.83
N ILE A 172 -4.94 7.18 -6.93
CA ILE A 172 -4.54 6.86 -8.29
C ILE A 172 -4.31 8.18 -9.03
N ILE A 173 -3.24 8.24 -9.84
CA ILE A 173 -3.03 9.39 -10.72
C ILE A 173 -3.95 9.28 -11.94
N PRO A 174 -4.60 10.38 -12.39
CA PRO A 174 -5.40 10.35 -13.60
C PRO A 174 -4.60 9.90 -14.82
N ARG A 175 -5.16 9.02 -15.65
CA ARG A 175 -4.52 8.45 -16.84
C ARG A 175 -3.78 9.48 -17.69
N ARG A 176 -4.45 10.59 -18.04
CA ARG A 176 -3.85 11.67 -18.85
C ARG A 176 -2.58 12.26 -18.23
N ARG A 177 -2.52 12.37 -16.90
CA ARG A 177 -1.34 12.90 -16.19
C ARG A 177 -0.22 11.87 -16.16
N PHE A 178 -0.56 10.59 -16.00
CA PHE A 178 0.40 9.49 -16.13
C PHE A 178 0.99 9.43 -17.55
N ASP A 179 0.16 9.57 -18.59
CA ASP A 179 0.63 9.52 -19.97
C ASP A 179 1.64 10.65 -20.25
N ARG A 180 1.48 11.84 -19.65
CA ARG A 180 2.50 12.91 -19.73
C ARG A 180 3.82 12.50 -19.09
N ILE A 181 3.77 11.86 -17.92
CA ILE A 181 4.95 11.30 -17.25
C ILE A 181 5.62 10.27 -18.15
N ALA A 182 4.85 9.30 -18.65
CA ALA A 182 5.36 8.22 -19.47
C ALA A 182 5.99 8.73 -20.77
N ASN A 183 5.35 9.67 -21.45
CA ASN A 183 5.89 10.27 -22.67
C ASN A 183 7.24 10.96 -22.40
N ARG A 184 7.36 11.70 -21.29
CA ARG A 184 8.63 12.34 -20.95
C ARG A 184 9.72 11.33 -20.60
N LEU A 185 9.37 10.29 -19.84
CA LEU A 185 10.29 9.19 -19.51
C LEU A 185 10.81 8.47 -20.77
N ARG A 186 9.94 8.23 -21.75
CA ARG A 186 10.34 7.64 -23.04
C ARG A 186 11.27 8.56 -23.82
N ASN A 187 10.89 9.83 -23.97
CA ASN A 187 11.61 10.78 -24.81
C ASN A 187 12.98 11.20 -24.22
N GLU A 188 13.07 11.39 -22.90
CA GLU A 188 14.24 11.99 -22.27
C GLU A 188 15.13 10.97 -21.54
N TYR A 189 14.56 9.83 -21.11
CA TYR A 189 15.26 8.89 -20.22
C TYR A 189 15.30 7.44 -20.77
N GLY A 190 14.81 7.21 -21.98
CA GLY A 190 14.93 5.93 -22.70
C GLY A 190 14.05 4.80 -22.16
N TRP A 191 12.93 5.13 -21.52
CA TRP A 191 11.89 4.14 -21.18
C TRP A 191 11.14 3.68 -22.45
N TYR A 192 10.42 2.55 -22.40
CA TYR A 192 9.66 2.03 -23.54
C TYR A 192 8.21 1.69 -23.20
#